data_AF-A0A350BDC0-F1
#
_entry.id   AF-A0A350BDC0-F1
#
_cell.length_a   1.000
_cell.length_b   1.000
_cell.length_c   1.000
_cell.angle_alpha   90.00
_cell.angle_beta   90.00
_cell.angle_gamma   90.00
#
_symmetry.space_group_name_H-M   'P 1'
#
loop_
_entity.id
_entity.type
_entity.pdbx_description
1 polymer ?
#
loop_
_entity_poly.entity_id
_entity_poly.type
_entity_poly.pdbx_seq_one_letter_code
_entity_poly.pdbx_strand_id
1 'polypeptide(L)'
;MNIEIANRLVELRKKNSLSQEELAAKLGLSRQAVSKWERAEASPDTDNLICLAKIYNISLDDLLKNEAPVEHIVEAERPEKSEKAEQRPPETQSEPTKKKSFVHIGKDGIHVIDDEDEVHISGLGINIKDGHTQVRLGPGGIQVGDSKIEEQCRKTRDLVTGTMALLTILAYVSIGGFLHIWHPTWIMFLLIPLAESIVLAVAYRRVTKFSFPVLVSGIYLLIGFLYGEWHPWWVLFITIPIFYLIFRPIEKLWLKDKTVTIDGVEVKLDEVGEGKSAE
;
A
#
# COMPACT_ATOMS: atom_id res chain seq x y z
N MET A 1 24.63 6.66 13.61
CA MET A 1 25.01 7.85 12.80
C MET A 1 26.34 7.55 12.13
N ASN A 2 26.63 8.08 10.92
CA ASN A 2 27.95 7.87 10.31
C ASN A 2 29.02 8.70 11.04
N ILE A 3 30.24 8.16 11.15
CA ILE A 3 31.40 8.80 11.81
C ILE A 3 31.76 10.11 11.12
N GLU A 4 31.63 10.18 9.79
CA GLU A 4 31.86 11.39 8.99
C GLU A 4 30.96 12.55 9.44
N ILE A 5 29.66 12.29 9.64
CA ILE A 5 28.69 13.32 10.06
C ILE A 5 28.91 13.70 11.53
N ALA A 6 29.32 12.75 12.38
CA ALA A 6 29.72 13.03 13.77
C ALA A 6 30.94 13.96 13.85
N ASN A 7 31.96 13.73 13.02
CA ASN A 7 33.11 14.62 12.89
C ASN A 7 32.70 16.01 12.38
N ARG A 8 31.82 16.07 11.37
CA ARG A 8 31.27 17.33 10.83
C ARG A 8 30.53 18.14 11.90
N LEU A 9 29.80 17.50 12.82
CA LEU A 9 29.20 18.18 13.97
C LEU A 9 30.25 18.81 14.90
N VAL A 10 31.36 18.11 15.18
CA VAL A 10 32.48 18.63 15.99
C VAL A 10 33.11 19.85 15.31
N GLU A 11 33.31 19.80 13.99
CA GLU A 11 33.86 20.91 13.20
C GLU A 11 32.94 22.12 13.18
N LEU A 12 31.64 21.94 12.92
CA LEU A 12 30.66 23.02 12.92
C LEU A 12 30.52 23.66 14.31
N ARG A 13 30.57 22.87 15.38
CA ARG A 13 30.59 23.39 16.75
C ARG A 13 31.83 24.25 17.00
N LYS A 14 33.02 23.76 16.64
CA LYS A 14 34.29 24.50 16.77
C LYS A 14 34.31 25.78 15.93
N LYS A 15 33.79 25.75 14.70
CA LYS A 15 33.69 26.90 13.78
C LYS A 15 32.79 28.00 14.33
N ASN A 16 31.77 27.64 15.10
CA ASN A 16 30.89 28.58 15.81
C ASN A 16 31.38 28.93 17.23
N SER A 17 32.59 28.51 17.62
CA SER A 17 33.22 28.75 18.93
C SER A 17 32.38 28.30 20.13
N LEU A 18 31.55 27.26 19.98
CA LEU A 18 30.68 26.76 21.05
C LEU A 18 31.32 25.61 21.84
N SER A 19 31.11 25.60 23.16
CA SER A 19 31.35 24.41 23.98
C SER A 19 30.25 23.36 23.79
N GLN A 20 30.51 22.10 24.18
CA GLN A 20 29.46 21.06 24.18
C GLN A 20 28.29 21.41 25.11
N GLU A 21 28.56 22.15 26.18
CA GLU A 21 27.58 22.54 27.19
C GLU A 21 26.72 23.72 26.69
N GLU A 22 27.33 24.69 26.01
CA GLU A 22 26.63 25.80 25.35
C GLU A 22 25.75 25.32 24.19
N LEU A 23 26.24 24.38 23.37
CA LEU A 23 25.44 23.78 22.30
C LEU A 23 24.26 23.00 22.88
N ALA A 24 24.48 22.20 23.92
CA ALA A 24 23.41 21.48 24.60
C ALA A 24 22.37 22.43 25.21
N ALA A 25 22.81 23.52 25.85
CA ALA A 25 21.93 24.55 26.39
C ALA A 25 21.09 25.25 25.31
N LYS A 26 21.67 25.56 24.15
CA LYS A 26 20.94 26.14 23.00
C LYS A 26 19.92 25.17 22.39
N LEU A 27 20.15 23.86 22.49
CA LEU A 27 19.23 22.82 22.02
C LEU A 27 18.20 22.38 23.08
N GLY A 28 18.33 22.82 24.34
CA GLY A 28 17.48 22.36 25.44
C GLY A 28 17.77 20.92 25.90
N LEU A 29 18.99 20.43 25.68
CA LEU A 29 19.39 19.04 25.90
C LEU A 29 20.49 18.89 26.96
N SER A 30 20.74 17.64 27.38
CA SER A 30 21.91 17.33 28.21
C SER A 30 23.19 17.32 27.39
N ARG A 31 24.31 17.76 27.99
CA ARG A 31 25.65 17.66 27.39
C ARG A 31 25.99 16.23 26.94
N GLN A 32 25.49 15.23 27.65
CA GLN A 32 25.70 13.82 27.30
C GLN A 32 25.10 13.44 25.94
N ALA A 33 23.97 14.03 25.54
CA ALA A 33 23.36 13.79 24.23
C ALA A 33 24.28 14.28 23.10
N VAL A 34 24.69 15.55 23.15
CA VAL A 34 25.66 16.14 22.20
C VAL A 34 26.96 15.32 22.14
N SER A 35 27.45 14.88 23.30
CA SER A 35 28.68 14.09 23.40
C SER A 35 28.57 12.68 22.78
N LYS A 36 27.38 12.07 22.78
CA LYS A 36 27.12 10.79 22.08
C LYS A 36 27.05 10.98 20.57
N TRP A 37 26.45 12.07 20.09
CA TRP A 37 26.41 12.41 18.67
C TRP A 37 27.81 12.68 18.10
N GLU A 38 28.64 13.45 18.81
CA GLU A 38 30.05 13.72 18.43
C GLU A 38 30.93 12.46 18.42
N ARG A 39 30.50 11.36 19.05
CA ARG A 39 31.19 10.05 19.02
C ARG A 39 30.51 9.01 18.10
N ALA A 40 29.48 9.41 17.34
CA ALA A 40 28.63 8.52 16.53
C ALA A 40 27.86 7.41 17.30
N GLU A 41 27.90 7.42 18.64
CA GLU A 41 27.21 6.46 19.53
C GLU A 41 25.68 6.59 19.48
N ALA A 42 25.18 7.75 19.08
CA ALA A 42 23.76 8.02 18.88
C ALA A 42 23.55 8.96 17.68
N SER A 43 22.35 9.00 17.14
CA SER A 43 21.94 10.02 16.17
C SER A 43 21.17 11.15 16.87
N PRO A 44 21.27 12.41 16.41
CA PRO A 44 20.28 13.43 16.71
C PRO A 44 18.95 13.09 16.00
N ASP A 45 17.84 13.36 16.68
CA ASP A 45 16.49 13.29 16.10
C ASP A 45 16.26 14.39 15.05
N THR A 46 15.21 14.27 14.25
CA THR A 46 14.89 15.22 13.17
C THR A 46 14.80 16.67 13.65
N ASP A 47 14.13 16.93 14.77
CA ASP A 47 14.00 18.28 15.33
C ASP A 47 15.36 18.85 15.78
N ASN A 48 16.22 17.98 16.32
CA ASN A 48 17.57 18.31 16.73
C ASN A 48 18.47 18.60 15.52
N LEU A 49 18.35 17.85 14.43
CA LEU A 49 19.04 18.13 13.16
C LEU A 49 18.60 19.47 12.55
N ILE A 50 17.29 19.76 12.54
CA ILE A 50 16.75 21.04 12.08
C ILE A 50 17.26 22.20 12.96
N CYS A 51 17.36 22.01 14.27
CA CYS A 51 17.87 23.03 15.17
C CYS A 51 19.38 23.24 15.02
N LEU A 52 20.17 22.17 14.83
CA LEU A 52 21.59 22.22 14.50
C LEU A 52 21.84 22.98 13.17
N ALA A 53 21.06 22.69 12.13
CA ALA A 53 21.14 23.41 10.85
C ALA A 53 20.87 24.92 11.01
N LYS A 54 19.87 25.30 11.82
CA LYS A 54 19.58 26.70 12.17
C LYS A 54 20.69 27.36 12.99
N ILE A 55 21.24 26.68 14.00
CA ILE A 55 22.33 27.21 14.85
C ILE A 55 23.61 27.43 14.05
N TYR A 56 23.90 26.54 13.08
CA TYR A 56 25.09 26.63 12.23
C TYR A 56 24.88 27.44 10.94
N ASN A 57 23.65 27.89 10.69
CA ASN A 57 23.23 28.64 9.50
C ASN A 57 23.64 27.96 8.17
N ILE A 58 23.35 26.66 8.05
CA ILE A 58 23.57 25.85 6.84
C ILE A 58 22.29 25.08 6.48
N SER A 59 22.21 24.55 5.25
CA SER A 59 21.11 23.66 4.87
C SER A 59 21.22 22.32 5.60
N LEU A 60 20.10 21.61 5.75
CA LEU A 60 20.10 20.25 6.32
C LEU A 60 20.86 19.28 5.42
N ASP A 61 20.77 19.46 4.10
CA ASP A 61 21.54 18.68 3.12
C ASP A 61 23.05 18.91 3.31
N ASP A 62 23.49 20.15 3.51
CA ASP A 62 24.89 20.46 3.84
C ASP A 62 25.31 19.96 5.23
N LEU A 63 24.39 19.78 6.18
CA LEU A 63 24.70 19.16 7.47
C LEU A 63 24.95 17.65 7.33
N LEU A 64 24.25 16.99 6.40
CA LEU A 64 24.24 15.53 6.22
C LEU A 64 25.06 15.03 5.01
N LYS A 65 25.67 15.93 4.24
CA LYS A 65 26.41 15.59 3.01
C LYS A 65 27.65 14.74 3.31
N ASN A 66 27.64 13.49 2.86
CA ASN A 66 28.85 12.67 2.72
C ASN A 66 29.58 13.09 1.43
N GLU A 67 30.91 13.16 1.46
CA GLU A 67 31.74 13.46 0.28
C GLU A 67 32.00 12.20 -0.57
N ALA A 68 30.92 11.51 -0.95
CA ALA A 68 30.95 10.53 -2.04
C ALA A 68 30.69 11.28 -3.36
N PRO A 69 31.58 11.19 -4.38
CA PRO A 69 31.34 11.82 -5.67
C PRO A 69 30.08 11.24 -6.34
N VAL A 70 29.00 12.01 -6.35
CA VAL A 70 27.80 11.70 -7.13
C VAL A 70 28.10 12.10 -8.57
N GLU A 71 28.34 11.12 -9.43
CA GLU A 71 28.46 11.35 -10.87
C GLU A 71 27.12 11.90 -11.41
N HIS A 72 27.12 13.18 -11.80
CA HIS A 72 26.02 13.78 -12.54
C HIS A 72 25.91 13.14 -13.93
N ILE A 73 25.04 12.14 -14.09
CA ILE A 73 24.64 11.68 -15.42
C ILE A 73 23.63 12.68 -15.97
N VAL A 74 24.13 13.61 -16.79
CA VAL A 74 23.30 14.49 -17.63
C VAL A 74 22.67 13.66 -18.74
N GLU A 75 21.35 13.68 -18.82
CA GLU A 75 20.59 12.97 -19.84
C GLU A 75 20.52 13.81 -21.13
N ALA A 76 21.25 13.39 -22.18
CA ALA A 76 21.18 14.00 -23.51
C ALA A 76 21.51 13.01 -24.65
N GLU A 77 20.49 12.77 -25.49
CA GLU A 77 20.54 12.40 -26.92
C GLU A 77 20.97 10.97 -27.37
N ARG A 78 20.29 10.53 -28.45
CA ARG A 78 20.40 9.22 -29.12
C ARG A 78 20.31 9.41 -30.65
N PRO A 79 21.31 8.99 -31.45
CA PRO A 79 21.14 7.97 -32.51
C PRO A 79 22.41 7.07 -32.72
N GLU A 80 22.43 5.91 -33.37
CA GLU A 80 21.40 4.98 -33.91
C GLU A 80 21.96 3.53 -34.07
N LYS A 81 21.19 2.63 -34.72
CA LYS A 81 21.56 1.38 -35.46
C LYS A 81 22.97 0.74 -35.31
N SER A 82 23.03 -0.55 -34.93
CA SER A 82 23.10 -1.67 -35.90
C SER A 82 22.91 -3.08 -35.30
N GLU A 83 22.34 -3.97 -36.13
CA GLU A 83 22.48 -5.43 -36.26
C GLU A 83 22.28 -6.49 -35.14
N LYS A 84 21.37 -7.41 -35.50
CA LYS A 84 21.16 -8.83 -35.12
C LYS A 84 22.36 -9.70 -35.60
N ALA A 85 22.61 -10.95 -35.17
CA ALA A 85 21.84 -11.92 -34.37
C ALA A 85 22.73 -13.07 -33.79
N GLU A 86 22.10 -13.93 -32.98
CA GLU A 86 22.33 -15.39 -32.85
C GLU A 86 23.59 -15.94 -32.15
N GLN A 87 23.43 -16.42 -30.90
CA GLN A 87 23.66 -17.83 -30.50
C GLN A 87 23.20 -18.09 -29.04
N ARG A 88 22.98 -19.36 -28.67
CA ARG A 88 22.33 -19.83 -27.42
C ARG A 88 23.14 -20.98 -26.77
N PRO A 89 22.84 -21.39 -25.52
CA PRO A 89 23.64 -21.18 -24.31
C PRO A 89 24.56 -22.39 -23.96
N PRO A 90 25.33 -22.35 -22.85
CA PRO A 90 24.78 -22.87 -21.58
C PRO A 90 25.26 -22.15 -20.30
N GLU A 91 24.75 -22.64 -19.15
CA GLU A 91 25.33 -22.50 -17.79
C GLU A 91 25.42 -21.11 -17.12
N THR A 92 24.33 -20.71 -16.45
CA THR A 92 24.41 -19.83 -15.28
C THR A 92 24.68 -20.68 -14.04
N GLN A 93 25.94 -20.68 -13.57
CA GLN A 93 26.24 -21.11 -12.21
C GLN A 93 25.92 -19.97 -11.23
N SER A 94 25.38 -20.35 -10.08
CA SER A 94 24.97 -19.52 -8.94
C SER A 94 25.88 -18.33 -8.60
N GLU A 95 25.33 -17.11 -8.61
CA GLU A 95 25.78 -16.02 -7.74
C GLU A 95 24.82 -15.87 -6.54
N PRO A 96 25.33 -15.53 -5.34
CA PRO A 96 24.50 -15.43 -4.14
C PRO A 96 23.56 -14.22 -4.18
N THR A 97 22.40 -14.38 -3.53
CA THR A 97 21.34 -13.37 -3.41
C THR A 97 21.85 -12.03 -2.89
N LYS A 98 22.07 -11.09 -3.80
CA LYS A 98 22.42 -9.70 -3.48
C LYS A 98 21.18 -9.00 -2.93
N LYS A 99 21.09 -8.88 -1.59
CA LYS A 99 20.06 -8.10 -0.87
C LYS A 99 19.87 -6.75 -1.56
N LYS A 100 18.62 -6.38 -1.87
CA LYS A 100 18.29 -5.16 -2.61
C LYS A 100 17.71 -4.11 -1.67
N SER A 101 18.56 -3.55 -0.82
CA SER A 101 18.23 -2.32 -0.11
C SER A 101 18.18 -1.16 -1.11
N PHE A 102 17.01 -0.56 -1.30
CA PHE A 102 16.83 0.58 -2.21
C PHE A 102 16.09 1.72 -1.50
N VAL A 103 16.62 2.94 -1.66
CA VAL A 103 16.04 4.16 -1.09
C VAL A 103 15.73 5.13 -2.23
N HIS A 104 14.48 5.55 -2.34
CA HIS A 104 14.03 6.54 -3.31
C HIS A 104 13.41 7.74 -2.58
N ILE A 105 13.87 8.94 -2.92
CA ILE A 105 13.36 10.20 -2.35
C ILE A 105 12.82 11.02 -3.53
N GLY A 106 11.50 11.18 -3.57
CA GLY A 106 10.79 11.87 -4.65
C GLY A 106 9.75 12.86 -4.12
N LYS A 107 9.04 13.52 -5.04
CA LYS A 107 7.96 14.47 -4.66
C LYS A 107 6.79 13.81 -3.93
N ASP A 108 6.59 12.51 -4.14
CA ASP A 108 5.52 11.74 -3.51
C ASP A 108 5.89 11.23 -2.11
N GLY A 109 7.18 11.17 -1.77
CA GLY A 109 7.63 10.70 -0.46
C GLY A 109 9.05 10.10 -0.42
N ILE A 110 9.38 9.53 0.73
CA ILE A 110 10.57 8.69 0.97
C ILE A 110 10.11 7.23 0.95
N HIS A 111 10.66 6.43 0.05
CA HIS A 111 10.53 4.98 0.01
C HIS A 111 11.85 4.33 0.44
N VAL A 112 11.79 3.40 1.40
CA VAL A 112 12.86 2.50 1.80
C VAL A 112 12.35 1.08 1.62
N ILE A 113 13.09 0.24 0.90
CA ILE A 113 12.80 -1.18 0.73
C ILE A 113 14.03 -1.96 1.17
N ASP A 114 13.87 -2.94 2.07
CA ASP A 114 14.92 -3.89 2.48
C ASP A 114 14.34 -5.31 2.51
N ASP A 115 14.62 -6.09 1.46
CA ASP A 115 14.13 -7.44 1.19
C ASP A 115 12.59 -7.64 1.24
N GLU A 116 11.99 -7.95 2.40
CA GLU A 116 10.53 -8.08 2.59
C GLU A 116 9.88 -6.85 3.24
N ASP A 117 10.68 -5.89 3.71
CA ASP A 117 10.23 -4.74 4.50
C ASP A 117 10.17 -3.48 3.64
N GLU A 118 9.04 -2.78 3.66
CA GLU A 118 8.81 -1.56 2.89
C GLU A 118 8.32 -0.42 3.80
N VAL A 119 9.03 0.70 3.83
CA VAL A 119 8.60 1.93 4.50
C VAL A 119 8.38 3.02 3.47
N HIS A 120 7.18 3.60 3.43
CA HIS A 120 6.84 4.76 2.62
C HIS A 120 6.34 5.91 3.50
N ILE A 121 6.94 7.09 3.35
CA ILE A 121 6.58 8.31 4.08
C ILE A 121 6.18 9.39 3.08
N SER A 122 4.89 9.75 3.06
CA SER A 122 4.30 10.71 2.13
C SER A 122 3.47 11.77 2.84
N GLY A 123 3.08 12.83 2.14
CA GLY A 123 2.12 13.82 2.65
C GLY A 123 0.72 13.26 2.96
N LEU A 124 0.41 12.04 2.52
CA LEU A 124 -0.81 11.30 2.81
C LEU A 124 -0.68 10.36 4.03
N GLY A 125 0.54 10.17 4.55
CA GLY A 125 0.80 9.27 5.68
C GLY A 125 2.08 8.44 5.56
N ILE A 126 2.32 7.67 6.62
CA ILE A 126 3.40 6.68 6.77
C ILE A 126 2.79 5.29 6.57
N ASN A 127 3.40 4.46 5.73
CA ASN A 127 3.00 3.08 5.47
C ASN A 127 4.22 2.17 5.67
N ILE A 128 4.14 1.26 6.63
CA ILE A 128 5.18 0.29 6.97
C ILE A 128 4.62 -1.08 6.63
N LYS A 129 5.36 -1.88 5.86
CA LYS A 129 5.21 -3.32 5.78
C LYS A 129 6.46 -3.96 6.39
N ASP A 130 6.24 -4.92 7.27
CA ASP A 130 7.25 -5.80 7.86
C ASP A 130 6.72 -7.21 7.64
N GLY A 131 7.16 -7.85 6.54
CA GLY A 131 6.74 -9.17 6.03
C GLY A 131 5.25 -9.57 6.16
N HIS A 132 4.82 -9.82 7.40
CA HIS A 132 3.49 -10.26 7.84
C HIS A 132 2.54 -9.11 8.24
N THR A 133 3.04 -7.94 8.64
CA THR A 133 2.24 -6.83 9.17
C THR A 133 2.36 -5.58 8.29
N GLN A 134 1.24 -4.99 7.93
CA GLN A 134 1.15 -3.65 7.36
C GLN A 134 0.52 -2.66 8.35
N VAL A 135 1.23 -1.58 8.65
CA VAL A 135 0.76 -0.45 9.45
C VAL A 135 0.69 0.80 8.58
N ARG A 136 -0.49 1.40 8.46
CA ARG A 136 -0.69 2.70 7.79
C ARG A 136 -1.13 3.75 8.81
N LEU A 137 -0.36 4.83 8.93
CA LEU A 137 -0.74 6.03 9.67
C LEU A 137 -1.06 7.12 8.65
N GLY A 138 -2.26 7.70 8.69
CA GLY A 138 -2.64 8.82 7.83
C GLY A 138 -3.68 9.74 8.48
N PRO A 139 -4.24 10.71 7.75
CA PRO A 139 -5.26 11.64 8.27
C PRO A 139 -6.52 10.99 8.86
N GLY A 140 -6.76 9.70 8.59
CA GLY A 140 -7.86 8.90 9.12
C GLY A 140 -7.46 7.91 10.24
N GLY A 141 -6.32 8.13 10.90
CA GLY A 141 -5.84 7.31 12.02
C GLY A 141 -4.84 6.21 11.64
N ILE A 142 -4.68 5.25 12.54
CA ILE A 142 -3.78 4.09 12.41
C ILE A 142 -4.60 2.88 11.95
N GLN A 143 -4.15 2.20 10.89
CA GLN A 143 -4.71 0.95 10.39
C GLN A 143 -3.63 -0.12 10.45
N VAL A 144 -3.89 -1.21 11.17
CA VAL A 144 -3.02 -2.39 11.21
C VAL A 144 -3.74 -3.53 10.51
N GLY A 145 -3.14 -4.04 9.43
CA GLY A 145 -3.63 -5.18 8.67
C GLY A 145 -2.51 -6.20 8.44
N ASP A 146 -2.86 -7.45 8.22
CA ASP A 146 -1.90 -8.48 7.83
C ASP A 146 -1.63 -8.37 6.32
N SER A 147 -0.37 -8.08 5.96
CA SER A 147 0.05 -7.89 4.56
C SER A 147 -0.07 -9.17 3.74
N LYS A 148 0.19 -10.33 4.36
CA LYS A 148 0.10 -11.64 3.69
C LYS A 148 -1.36 -12.02 3.45
N ILE A 149 -2.27 -11.71 4.38
CA ILE A 149 -3.72 -11.86 4.16
C ILE A 149 -4.22 -10.92 3.06
N GLU A 150 -3.81 -9.63 3.04
CA GLU A 150 -4.20 -8.71 1.95
C GLU A 150 -3.66 -9.16 0.58
N GLU A 151 -2.41 -9.58 0.50
CA GLU A 151 -1.80 -10.07 -0.74
C GLU A 151 -2.44 -11.37 -1.22
N GLN A 152 -2.66 -12.33 -0.31
CA GLN A 152 -3.31 -13.59 -0.64
C GLN A 152 -4.76 -13.36 -1.10
N CYS A 153 -5.52 -12.47 -0.44
CA CYS A 153 -6.86 -12.09 -0.90
C CYS A 153 -6.84 -11.42 -2.28
N ARG A 154 -5.88 -10.52 -2.54
CA ARG A 154 -5.69 -9.88 -3.86
C ARG A 154 -5.38 -10.93 -4.93
N LYS A 155 -4.43 -11.82 -4.68
CA LYS A 155 -4.02 -12.88 -5.61
C LYS A 155 -5.15 -13.87 -5.88
N THR A 156 -5.92 -14.25 -4.86
CA THR A 156 -7.13 -15.08 -5.02
C THR A 156 -8.21 -14.35 -5.83
N ARG A 157 -8.48 -13.08 -5.55
CA ARG A 157 -9.42 -12.25 -6.33
C ARG A 157 -9.01 -12.18 -7.79
N ASP A 158 -7.76 -11.81 -8.08
CA ASP A 158 -7.28 -11.59 -9.43
C ASP A 158 -7.30 -12.90 -10.24
N LEU A 159 -6.99 -14.04 -9.60
CA LEU A 159 -7.14 -15.37 -10.17
C LEU A 159 -8.63 -15.73 -10.43
N VAL A 160 -9.53 -15.49 -9.47
CA VAL A 160 -10.97 -15.77 -9.63
C VAL A 160 -11.58 -14.89 -10.72
N THR A 161 -11.29 -13.59 -10.75
CA THR A 161 -11.79 -12.68 -11.79
C THR A 161 -11.27 -13.08 -13.18
N GLY A 162 -9.98 -13.40 -13.32
CA GLY A 162 -9.41 -13.86 -14.59
C GLY A 162 -10.01 -15.18 -15.08
N THR A 163 -10.14 -16.17 -14.20
CA THR A 163 -10.74 -17.47 -14.54
C THR A 163 -12.23 -17.37 -14.84
N MET A 164 -13.00 -16.64 -14.02
CA MET A 164 -14.43 -16.40 -14.25
C MET A 164 -14.69 -15.62 -15.53
N ALA A 165 -13.88 -14.61 -15.86
CA ALA A 165 -14.01 -13.88 -17.12
C ALA A 165 -13.80 -14.79 -18.34
N LEU A 166 -12.75 -15.63 -18.33
CA LEU A 166 -12.48 -16.59 -19.40
C LEU A 166 -13.61 -17.63 -19.54
N LEU A 167 -14.09 -18.19 -18.42
CA LEU A 167 -15.23 -19.11 -18.41
C LEU A 167 -16.51 -18.45 -18.92
N THR A 168 -16.77 -17.18 -18.55
CA THR A 168 -17.94 -16.42 -18.99
C THR A 168 -17.90 -16.15 -20.49
N ILE A 169 -16.74 -15.78 -21.05
CA ILE A 169 -16.54 -15.58 -22.49
C ILE A 169 -16.74 -16.91 -23.24
N LEU A 170 -16.14 -18.01 -22.75
CA LEU A 170 -16.31 -19.33 -23.34
C LEU A 170 -17.77 -19.79 -23.33
N ALA A 171 -18.49 -19.59 -22.22
CA ALA A 171 -19.90 -19.91 -22.09
C ALA A 171 -20.77 -19.04 -23.02
N TYR A 172 -20.51 -17.74 -23.09
CA TYR A 172 -21.22 -16.82 -23.98
C TYR A 172 -21.06 -17.20 -25.46
N VAL A 173 -19.83 -17.46 -25.92
CA VAL A 173 -19.55 -17.90 -27.30
C VAL A 173 -20.16 -19.27 -27.57
N SER A 174 -20.12 -20.19 -26.61
CA SER A 174 -20.74 -21.52 -26.74
C SER A 174 -22.26 -21.41 -26.90
N ILE A 175 -22.94 -20.65 -26.02
CA ILE A 175 -24.40 -20.48 -26.08
C ILE A 175 -24.81 -19.72 -27.35
N GLY A 176 -24.10 -18.64 -27.71
CA GLY A 176 -24.34 -17.89 -28.94
C GLY A 176 -24.10 -18.71 -30.21
N GLY A 177 -23.10 -19.59 -30.22
CA GLY A 177 -22.78 -20.46 -31.35
C GLY A 177 -23.71 -21.65 -31.52
N PHE A 178 -24.04 -22.37 -30.43
CA PHE A 178 -24.86 -23.58 -30.49
C PHE A 178 -26.37 -23.32 -30.47
N LEU A 179 -26.82 -22.28 -29.76
CA LEU A 179 -28.25 -21.97 -29.60
C LEU A 179 -28.69 -20.75 -30.42
N HIS A 180 -27.76 -20.01 -31.04
CA HIS A 180 -28.00 -18.73 -31.73
C HIS A 180 -28.62 -17.63 -30.83
N ILE A 181 -28.61 -17.82 -29.51
CA ILE A 181 -29.16 -16.91 -28.51
C ILE A 181 -28.06 -15.94 -28.06
N TRP A 182 -28.00 -14.76 -28.66
CA TRP A 182 -27.04 -13.69 -28.32
C TRP A 182 -27.64 -12.60 -27.40
N HIS A 183 -28.93 -12.30 -27.56
CA HIS A 183 -29.55 -11.10 -26.99
C HIS A 183 -29.94 -11.15 -25.49
N PRO A 184 -30.16 -12.30 -24.84
CA PRO A 184 -30.25 -12.38 -23.37
C PRO A 184 -28.96 -12.89 -22.71
N THR A 185 -27.99 -13.40 -23.47
CA THR A 185 -26.82 -14.11 -22.92
C THR A 185 -25.67 -13.19 -22.51
N TRP A 186 -25.62 -11.97 -23.02
CA TRP A 186 -24.75 -10.90 -22.52
C TRP A 186 -24.94 -10.59 -21.02
N ILE A 187 -26.09 -10.93 -20.42
CA ILE A 187 -26.33 -10.84 -18.96
C ILE A 187 -25.31 -11.67 -18.18
N MET A 188 -24.76 -12.74 -18.78
CA MET A 188 -23.68 -13.53 -18.17
C MET A 188 -22.46 -12.68 -17.83
N PHE A 189 -22.18 -11.58 -18.55
CA PHE A 189 -21.07 -10.69 -18.20
C PHE A 189 -21.27 -9.96 -16.86
N LEU A 190 -22.50 -9.85 -16.34
CA LEU A 190 -22.75 -9.34 -14.98
C LEU A 190 -22.29 -10.34 -13.90
N LEU A 191 -22.06 -11.61 -14.24
CA LEU A 191 -21.47 -12.59 -13.31
C LEU A 191 -20.02 -12.26 -12.96
N ILE A 192 -19.29 -11.51 -13.81
CA ILE A 192 -17.89 -11.12 -13.56
C ILE A 192 -17.78 -10.17 -12.34
N PRO A 193 -18.41 -8.97 -12.34
CA PRO A 193 -18.41 -8.10 -11.15
C PRO A 193 -19.17 -8.72 -9.96
N LEU A 194 -20.14 -9.61 -10.22
CA LEU A 194 -20.82 -10.34 -9.15
C LEU A 194 -19.84 -11.27 -8.42
N ALA A 195 -19.07 -12.09 -9.16
CA ALA A 195 -18.08 -13.02 -8.62
C ALA A 195 -16.97 -12.29 -7.87
N GLU A 196 -16.45 -11.18 -8.41
CA GLU A 196 -15.49 -10.34 -7.68
C GLU A 196 -16.07 -9.87 -6.34
N SER A 197 -17.32 -9.39 -6.34
CA SER A 197 -17.97 -8.91 -5.12
C SER A 197 -18.26 -10.01 -4.09
N ILE A 198 -18.44 -11.27 -4.53
CA ILE A 198 -18.53 -12.44 -3.64
C ILE A 198 -17.16 -12.72 -3.00
N VAL A 199 -16.07 -12.72 -3.78
CA VAL A 199 -14.72 -12.90 -3.23
C VAL A 199 -14.40 -11.81 -2.22
N LEU A 200 -14.71 -10.55 -2.53
CA LEU A 200 -14.54 -9.42 -1.60
C LEU A 200 -15.38 -9.58 -0.32
N ALA A 201 -16.66 -9.97 -0.43
CA ALA A 201 -17.53 -10.17 0.72
C ALA A 201 -17.06 -11.32 1.62
N VAL A 202 -16.57 -12.42 1.05
CA VAL A 202 -16.01 -13.58 1.78
C VAL A 202 -14.66 -13.23 2.41
N ALA A 203 -13.74 -12.64 1.65
CA ALA A 203 -12.39 -12.27 2.10
C ALA A 203 -12.44 -11.30 3.29
N TYR A 204 -13.22 -10.22 3.17
CA TYR A 204 -13.37 -9.25 4.26
C TYR A 204 -14.39 -9.66 5.32
N ARG A 205 -15.11 -10.79 5.16
CA ARG A 205 -16.25 -11.20 6.00
C ARG A 205 -17.32 -10.10 6.18
N ARG A 206 -17.44 -9.20 5.19
CA ARG A 206 -18.31 -8.02 5.20
C ARG A 206 -19.35 -8.13 4.11
N VAL A 207 -20.60 -8.41 4.50
CA VAL A 207 -21.73 -8.60 3.57
C VAL A 207 -22.02 -7.31 2.80
N THR A 208 -21.74 -6.15 3.37
CA THR A 208 -21.89 -4.84 2.71
C THR A 208 -20.91 -4.59 1.56
N LYS A 209 -19.84 -5.41 1.41
CA LYS A 209 -18.92 -5.34 0.26
C LYS A 209 -19.47 -6.05 -0.99
N PHE A 210 -20.55 -6.81 -0.86
CA PHE A 210 -21.23 -7.45 -1.98
C PHE A 210 -21.91 -6.41 -2.89
N SER A 211 -21.82 -6.61 -4.21
CA SER A 211 -22.37 -5.70 -5.22
C SER A 211 -23.83 -6.03 -5.49
N PHE A 212 -24.66 -5.76 -4.48
CA PHE A 212 -26.10 -6.01 -4.53
C PHE A 212 -26.83 -5.31 -5.71
N PRO A 213 -26.45 -4.08 -6.15
CA PRO A 213 -27.01 -3.47 -7.36
C PRO A 213 -26.79 -4.28 -8.64
N VAL A 214 -25.64 -4.95 -8.78
CA VAL A 214 -25.33 -5.80 -9.95
C VAL A 214 -26.20 -7.06 -9.94
N LEU A 215 -26.38 -7.70 -8.78
CA LEU A 215 -27.29 -8.82 -8.61
C LEU A 215 -28.73 -8.44 -9.00
N VAL A 216 -29.23 -7.34 -8.42
CA VAL A 216 -30.59 -6.83 -8.70
C VAL A 216 -30.78 -6.49 -10.18
N SER A 217 -29.79 -5.85 -10.81
CA SER A 217 -29.84 -5.52 -12.24
C SER A 217 -29.87 -6.78 -13.11
N GLY A 218 -29.08 -7.80 -12.77
CA GLY A 218 -29.09 -9.09 -13.47
C GLY A 218 -30.43 -9.82 -13.36
N ILE A 219 -31.03 -9.85 -12.17
CA ILE A 219 -32.35 -10.44 -11.93
C ILE A 219 -33.44 -9.68 -12.69
N TYR A 220 -33.43 -8.34 -12.63
CA TYR A 220 -34.38 -7.49 -13.34
C TYR A 220 -34.32 -7.69 -14.87
N LEU A 221 -33.12 -7.69 -15.45
CA LEU A 221 -32.92 -7.96 -16.88
C LEU A 221 -33.39 -9.37 -17.25
N LEU A 222 -33.03 -10.39 -16.45
CA LEU A 222 -33.43 -11.78 -16.70
C LEU A 222 -34.95 -11.94 -16.70
N ILE A 223 -35.67 -11.31 -15.77
CA ILE A 223 -37.13 -11.31 -15.76
C ILE A 223 -37.69 -10.59 -16.99
N GLY A 224 -37.20 -9.38 -17.30
CA GLY A 224 -37.65 -8.59 -18.45
C GLY A 224 -37.45 -9.31 -19.79
N PHE A 225 -36.35 -10.06 -19.97
CA PHE A 225 -36.12 -10.83 -21.19
C PHE A 225 -36.84 -12.18 -21.25
N LEU A 226 -37.09 -12.85 -20.11
CA LEU A 226 -37.80 -14.15 -20.09
C LEU A 226 -39.32 -14.00 -20.19
N TYR A 227 -39.88 -12.97 -19.55
CA TYR A 227 -41.33 -12.79 -19.45
C TYR A 227 -41.86 -11.62 -20.28
N GLY A 228 -41.01 -10.73 -20.78
CA GLY A 228 -41.41 -9.48 -21.44
C GLY A 228 -41.95 -8.40 -20.49
N GLU A 229 -42.24 -8.78 -19.24
CA GLU A 229 -42.75 -7.90 -18.19
C GLU A 229 -41.62 -7.10 -17.56
N TRP A 230 -41.59 -5.79 -17.83
CA TRP A 230 -40.67 -4.84 -17.18
C TRP A 230 -41.28 -4.19 -15.92
N HIS A 231 -42.61 -4.28 -15.79
CA HIS A 231 -43.41 -3.75 -14.69
C HIS A 231 -44.18 -4.92 -14.07
N PRO A 232 -44.25 -5.09 -12.73
CA PRO A 232 -43.82 -4.19 -11.65
C PRO A 232 -42.35 -4.35 -11.18
N TRP A 233 -41.51 -5.09 -11.91
CA TRP A 233 -40.20 -5.56 -11.42
C TRP A 233 -39.17 -4.47 -11.09
N TRP A 234 -39.39 -3.21 -11.46
CA TRP A 234 -38.59 -2.09 -10.95
C TRP A 234 -38.59 -1.99 -9.42
N VAL A 235 -39.60 -2.54 -8.73
CA VAL A 235 -39.65 -2.62 -7.25
C VAL A 235 -38.42 -3.34 -6.67
N LEU A 236 -37.76 -4.22 -7.45
CA LEU A 236 -36.49 -4.84 -7.04
C LEU A 236 -35.41 -3.79 -6.73
N PHE A 237 -35.38 -2.64 -7.40
CA PHE A 237 -34.40 -1.58 -7.11
C PHE A 237 -34.62 -0.92 -5.74
N ILE A 238 -35.83 -0.96 -5.16
CA ILE A 238 -36.07 -0.50 -3.78
C ILE A 238 -35.37 -1.42 -2.76
N THR A 239 -35.12 -2.69 -3.11
CA THR A 239 -34.39 -3.60 -2.20
C THR A 239 -32.93 -3.18 -2.00
N ILE A 240 -32.35 -2.38 -2.92
CA ILE A 240 -30.95 -1.91 -2.84
C ILE A 240 -30.70 -1.02 -1.61
N PRO A 241 -31.38 0.12 -1.41
CA PRO A 241 -31.20 0.91 -0.19
C PRO A 241 -31.59 0.14 1.07
N ILE A 242 -32.63 -0.72 1.01
CA ILE A 242 -33.06 -1.55 2.15
C ILE A 242 -31.95 -2.53 2.57
N PHE A 243 -31.30 -3.20 1.61
CA PHE A 243 -30.18 -4.11 1.87
C PHE A 243 -29.06 -3.39 2.63
N TYR A 244 -28.57 -2.26 2.12
CA TYR A 244 -27.49 -1.53 2.80
C TYR A 244 -27.92 -0.89 4.13
N LEU A 245 -29.19 -0.51 4.29
CA LEU A 245 -29.75 0.00 5.55
C LEU A 245 -29.77 -1.08 6.64
N ILE A 246 -30.13 -2.33 6.29
CA ILE A 246 -30.22 -3.46 7.23
C ILE A 246 -28.84 -4.04 7.53
N PHE A 247 -28.01 -4.29 6.53
CA PHE A 247 -26.75 -5.02 6.72
C PHE A 247 -25.65 -4.18 7.37
N ARG A 248 -25.60 -2.85 7.19
CA ARG A 248 -24.60 -1.98 7.85
C ARG A 248 -24.61 -2.08 9.39
N PRO A 249 -25.74 -1.89 10.10
CA PRO A 249 -25.75 -2.01 11.56
C PRO A 249 -25.54 -3.46 12.03
N ILE A 250 -26.06 -4.45 11.32
CA ILE A 250 -25.86 -5.88 11.65
C ILE A 250 -24.39 -6.27 11.55
N GLU A 251 -23.70 -5.85 10.49
CA GLU A 251 -22.27 -6.10 10.28
C GLU A 251 -21.43 -5.46 11.40
N LYS A 252 -21.75 -4.22 11.80
CA LYS A 252 -21.09 -3.54 12.92
C LYS A 252 -21.28 -4.26 14.27
N LEU A 253 -22.44 -4.86 14.51
CA LEU A 253 -22.70 -5.68 15.69
C LEU A 253 -21.98 -7.05 15.63
N TRP A 254 -22.00 -7.72 14.47
CA TRP A 254 -21.45 -9.06 14.30
C TRP A 254 -19.92 -9.13 14.27
N LEU A 255 -19.25 -8.02 13.92
CA LEU A 255 -17.79 -7.91 13.96
C LEU A 255 -17.27 -7.48 15.34
N LYS A 256 -18.08 -6.76 16.14
CA LYS A 256 -17.71 -6.27 17.48
C LYS A 256 -17.33 -7.40 18.45
N ASP A 257 -18.00 -8.55 18.34
CA ASP A 257 -17.83 -9.69 19.25
C ASP A 257 -16.82 -10.72 18.74
N LYS A 258 -16.10 -10.44 17.64
CA LYS A 258 -15.12 -11.36 17.06
C LYS A 258 -13.69 -10.83 17.16
N THR A 259 -12.91 -11.47 18.01
CA THR A 259 -11.45 -11.42 17.96
C THR A 259 -10.92 -12.39 16.89
N VAL A 260 -9.83 -12.02 16.25
CA VAL A 260 -8.99 -12.92 15.45
C VAL A 260 -7.62 -12.94 16.11
N THR A 261 -7.13 -14.13 16.38
CA THR A 261 -5.78 -14.35 16.90
C THR A 261 -4.80 -14.36 15.73
N ILE A 262 -3.94 -13.35 15.64
CA ILE A 262 -2.83 -13.27 14.67
C ILE A 262 -1.54 -13.34 15.48
N ASP A 263 -0.70 -14.35 15.22
CA ASP A 263 0.58 -14.61 15.91
C ASP A 263 0.53 -14.47 17.46
N GLY A 264 -0.57 -14.95 18.06
CA GLY A 264 -0.79 -14.94 19.51
C GLY A 264 -1.38 -13.65 20.08
N VAL A 265 -1.63 -12.63 19.25
CA VAL A 265 -2.29 -11.37 19.63
C VAL A 265 -3.78 -11.43 19.27
N GLU A 266 -4.66 -11.19 20.24
CA GLU A 266 -6.10 -11.04 19.98
C GLU A 266 -6.42 -9.63 19.45
N VAL A 267 -6.68 -9.54 18.14
CA VAL A 267 -7.10 -8.29 17.48
C VAL A 267 -8.60 -8.33 17.26
N LYS A 268 -9.33 -7.26 17.59
CA LYS A 268 -10.78 -7.18 17.31
C LYS A 268 -11.03 -6.85 15.85
N LEU A 269 -11.99 -7.53 15.23
CA LEU A 269 -12.25 -7.39 13.78
C LEU A 269 -12.87 -6.04 13.38
N ASP A 270 -13.40 -5.26 14.32
CA ASP A 270 -13.84 -3.90 14.06
C ASP A 270 -12.67 -2.94 13.78
N GLU A 271 -11.50 -3.17 14.38
CA GLU A 271 -10.29 -2.34 14.20
C GLU A 271 -9.54 -2.63 12.89
N VAL A 272 -9.62 -3.87 12.39
CA VAL A 272 -9.04 -4.26 11.07
C VAL A 272 -9.86 -3.70 9.90
N GLY A 273 -11.11 -3.30 10.15
CA GLY A 273 -12.09 -2.91 9.12
C GLY A 273 -12.39 -1.42 9.02
N GLU A 274 -12.34 -0.68 10.13
CA GLU A 274 -12.57 0.77 10.21
C GLU A 274 -11.29 1.46 10.67
N GLY A 275 -10.68 2.27 9.81
CA GLY A 275 -9.74 3.29 10.26
C GLY A 275 -10.48 4.24 11.20
N LYS A 276 -10.22 4.12 12.50
CA LYS A 276 -10.83 4.98 13.52
C LYS A 276 -10.32 6.41 13.33
N SER A 277 -11.11 7.24 12.66
CA SER A 277 -11.17 8.66 12.95
C SER A 277 -11.64 8.81 14.40
N ALA A 278 -10.68 8.86 15.32
CA ALA A 278 -10.88 9.46 16.62
C ALA A 278 -11.05 10.98 16.43
N GLU A 279 -11.82 11.57 17.35
CA GLU A 279 -12.32 12.96 17.31
C GLU A 279 -11.22 14.04 17.33
#